data_AF-A0A965VL90-F1
#
_entry.id   AF-A0A965VL90-F1
#
_cell.length_a   1.000
_cell.length_b   1.000
_cell.length_c   1.000
_cell.angle_alpha   90.00
_cell.angle_beta   90.00
_cell.angle_gamma   90.00
#
_symmetry.space_group_name_H-M   'P 1'
#
loop_
_entity.id
_entity.type
_entity.pdbx_description
1 polymer ?
#
loop_
_entity_poly.entity_id
_entity_poly.type
_entity_poly.pdbx_seq_one_letter_code
_entity_poly.pdbx_strand_id
1 'polypeptide(L)'
;IARPASTAAEHALHNSNRPIALARIARICSERERLREALARSPWVKRVYPSEANFLLLETTNARSVLTRLQAVALLARDFSGKPALGEAVRLTVGTPEQNNRVMTALECGT
;
A
#
# COMPACT_ATOMS: atom_id res chain seq x y z
N ILE A 1 -6.53 13.96 -28.75
CA ILE A 1 -6.14 12.96 -27.71
C ILE A 1 -5.16 11.98 -28.35
N ALA A 2 -4.09 11.59 -27.66
CA ALA A 2 -3.14 10.61 -28.19
C ALA A 2 -3.84 9.26 -28.41
N ARG A 3 -3.81 8.72 -29.65
CA ARG A 3 -4.49 7.47 -30.04
C ARG A 3 -4.25 6.28 -29.09
N PRO A 4 -3.03 6.04 -28.56
CA PRO A 4 -2.81 4.92 -27.64
C PRO A 4 -3.60 5.04 -26.33
N ALA A 5 -3.74 6.26 -25.79
CA ALA A 5 -4.44 6.48 -24.53
C ALA A 5 -5.97 6.29 -24.69
N SER A 6 -6.55 6.77 -25.80
CA SER A 6 -7.98 6.56 -26.08
C SER A 6 -8.31 5.08 -26.28
N THR A 7 -7.50 4.34 -27.05
CA THR A 7 -7.70 2.89 -27.25
C THR A 7 -7.62 2.11 -25.93
N ALA A 8 -6.65 2.43 -25.06
CA ALA A 8 -6.55 1.78 -23.76
C ALA A 8 -7.75 2.09 -22.85
N ALA A 9 -8.25 3.33 -22.87
CA ALA A 9 -9.42 3.72 -22.10
C ALA A 9 -10.69 3.01 -22.58
N GLU A 10 -10.93 2.96 -23.89
CA GLU A 10 -12.07 2.23 -24.49
C GLU A 10 -12.04 0.75 -24.10
N HIS A 11 -10.86 0.11 -24.18
CA HIS A 11 -10.71 -1.27 -23.74
C HIS A 11 -11.00 -1.42 -22.24
N ALA A 12 -10.43 -0.58 -21.38
CA ALA A 12 -10.63 -0.66 -19.94
C ALA A 12 -12.09 -0.44 -19.50
N LEU A 13 -12.84 0.38 -20.24
CA LEU A 13 -14.25 0.71 -19.97
C LEU A 13 -15.24 -0.28 -20.57
N HIS A 14 -14.79 -1.24 -21.38
CA HIS A 14 -15.66 -2.24 -21.97
C HIS A 14 -16.37 -3.08 -20.89
N ASN A 15 -17.67 -3.36 -21.07
CA ASN A 15 -18.49 -4.04 -20.06
C ASN A 15 -17.94 -5.42 -19.65
N SER A 16 -17.29 -6.14 -20.56
CA SER A 16 -16.65 -7.43 -20.28
C SER A 16 -15.49 -7.33 -19.28
N ASN A 17 -14.90 -6.14 -19.11
CA ASN A 17 -13.79 -5.89 -18.19
C ASN A 17 -14.26 -5.40 -16.81
N ARG A 18 -15.55 -5.09 -16.64
CA ARG A 18 -16.12 -4.69 -15.35
C ARG A 18 -15.93 -5.76 -14.26
N PRO A 19 -16.16 -7.07 -14.49
CA PRO A 19 -15.91 -8.10 -13.48
C PRO A 19 -14.43 -8.14 -13.04
N ILE A 20 -13.50 -7.91 -13.98
CA ILE A 20 -12.06 -7.86 -13.68
C ILE A 20 -11.75 -6.67 -12.77
N ALA A 21 -12.32 -5.50 -13.04
CA ALA A 21 -12.15 -4.33 -12.18
C ALA A 21 -12.71 -4.57 -10.77
N LEU A 22 -13.91 -5.15 -10.65
CA LEU A 22 -14.52 -5.47 -9.36
C LEU A 22 -13.69 -6.50 -8.57
N ALA A 23 -13.18 -7.54 -9.22
CA ALA A 23 -12.30 -8.51 -8.59
C ALA A 23 -10.99 -7.87 -8.09
N ARG A 24 -10.43 -6.91 -8.83
CA ARG A 24 -9.24 -6.15 -8.39
C ARG A 24 -9.54 -5.30 -7.17
N ILE A 25 -10.68 -4.60 -7.16
CA ILE A 25 -11.11 -3.78 -6.01
C ILE A 25 -11.29 -4.66 -4.78
N ALA A 26 -12.03 -5.77 -4.89
CA ALA A 26 -12.26 -6.70 -3.79
C ALA A 26 -10.94 -7.23 -3.21
N ARG A 27 -9.98 -7.61 -4.08
CA ARG A 27 -8.65 -8.04 -3.63
C ARG A 27 -7.87 -6.94 -2.93
N ILE A 28 -7.88 -5.72 -3.44
CA ILE A 28 -7.20 -4.58 -2.79
C ILE A 28 -7.82 -4.29 -1.42
N CYS A 29 -9.16 -4.32 -1.30
CA CYS A 29 -9.83 -4.11 -0.02
C CYS A 29 -9.47 -5.20 1.01
N SER A 30 -9.52 -6.47 0.60
CA SER A 30 -9.15 -7.60 1.47
C SER A 30 -7.69 -7.52 1.91
N GLU A 31 -6.78 -7.25 0.98
CA GLU A 31 -5.34 -7.15 1.30
C GLU A 31 -5.01 -5.90 2.11
N ARG A 32 -5.72 -4.79 1.88
CA ARG A 32 -5.59 -3.58 2.70
C ARG A 32 -5.89 -3.88 4.16
N GLU A 33 -6.98 -4.61 4.43
CA GLU A 33 -7.38 -4.94 5.79
C GLU A 33 -6.39 -5.90 6.45
N ARG A 34 -6.01 -6.98 5.75
CA ARG A 34 -4.99 -7.92 6.21
C ARG A 34 -3.67 -7.22 6.57
N LEU A 35 -3.24 -6.28 5.72
CA LEU A 35 -2.03 -5.51 5.92
C LEU A 35 -2.17 -4.50 7.08
N ARG A 36 -3.33 -3.85 7.22
CA ARG A 36 -3.64 -2.92 8.32
C ARG A 36 -3.53 -3.63 9.67
N GLU A 37 -4.14 -4.81 9.80
CA GLU A 37 -4.11 -5.60 11.04
C GLU A 37 -2.71 -6.07 11.38
N ALA A 38 -1.95 -6.58 10.41
CA ALA A 38 -0.58 -7.04 10.63
C ALA A 38 0.35 -5.89 11.04
N LEU A 39 0.29 -4.77 10.31
CA LEU A 39 1.12 -3.59 10.59
C LEU A 39 0.83 -2.96 11.95
N ALA A 40 -0.40 -3.07 12.45
CA ALA A 40 -0.75 -2.61 13.80
C ALA A 40 0.00 -3.38 14.91
N ARG A 41 0.56 -4.56 14.61
CA ARG A 41 1.38 -5.36 15.54
C ARG A 41 2.89 -5.18 15.34
N SER A 42 3.30 -4.36 14.38
CA SER A 42 4.71 -4.10 14.09
C SER A 42 5.34 -3.19 15.16
N PRO A 43 6.54 -3.48 15.66
CA PRO A 43 7.27 -2.57 16.54
C PRO A 43 7.73 -1.28 15.81
N TRP A 44 7.66 -1.25 14.48
CA TRP A 44 8.06 -0.11 13.64
C TRP A 44 6.93 0.88 13.37
N VAL A 45 5.68 0.51 13.71
CA VAL A 45 4.48 1.27 13.40
C VAL A 45 3.81 1.70 14.71
N LYS A 46 3.71 3.01 14.92
CA LYS A 46 2.98 3.59 16.06
C LYS A 46 1.47 3.57 15.84
N ARG A 47 1.07 3.83 14.60
CA ARG A 47 -0.35 3.94 14.22
C ARG A 47 -0.53 3.63 12.73
N VAL A 48 -1.60 2.92 12.42
CA VAL A 48 -2.10 2.78 11.05
C VAL A 48 -3.37 3.63 10.92
N TYR A 49 -3.40 4.56 9.98
CA TYR A 49 -4.59 5.38 9.74
C TYR A 49 -5.66 4.59 8.96
N PRO A 50 -6.96 4.80 9.24
CA PRO A 50 -8.03 4.29 8.40
C PRO A 50 -7.86 4.74 6.95
N SER A 51 -8.21 3.88 6.00
CA SER A 51 -8.06 4.16 4.58
C SER A 51 -9.19 3.52 3.79
N GLU A 52 -9.72 4.24 2.81
CA GLU A 52 -10.63 3.71 1.78
C GLU A 52 -9.98 3.74 0.39
N ALA A 53 -8.64 3.85 0.35
CA ALA A 53 -7.84 3.92 -0.87
C ALA A 53 -7.09 2.60 -1.15
N ASN A 54 -6.19 2.63 -2.13
CA ASN A 54 -5.25 1.54 -2.45
C ASN A 54 -3.90 1.67 -1.71
N PHE A 55 -3.87 2.38 -0.58
CA PHE A 55 -2.68 2.57 0.24
C PHE A 55 -3.05 2.70 1.72
N LEU A 56 -2.07 2.51 2.60
CA LEU A 56 -2.14 2.80 4.02
C LEU A 56 -1.17 3.94 4.35
N LEU A 57 -1.57 4.84 5.24
CA LEU A 57 -0.67 5.80 5.86
C LEU A 57 -0.27 5.25 7.23
N LEU A 58 1.03 5.21 7.49
CA LEU A 58 1.61 4.66 8.70
C LEU A 58 2.31 5.80 9.43
N GLU A 59 1.98 6.01 10.71
CA GLU A 59 2.85 6.74 11.60
C GLU A 59 3.90 5.76 12.15
N THR A 60 5.17 6.04 11.91
CA THR A 60 6.26 5.11 12.22
C THR A 60 7.10 5.59 13.41
N THR A 61 7.92 4.69 13.95
CA THR A 61 8.92 5.07 14.96
C THR A 61 10.00 5.95 14.36
N ASN A 62 10.45 5.63 13.14
CA ASN A 62 11.38 6.42 12.33
C ASN A 62 11.14 6.10 10.85
N ALA A 63 10.74 7.10 10.06
CA ALA A 63 10.35 6.90 8.66
C ALA A 63 11.52 6.43 7.80
N ARG A 64 12.72 7.00 8.02
CA ARG A 64 13.93 6.64 7.29
C ARG A 64 14.30 5.17 7.49
N SER A 65 14.29 4.69 8.74
CA SER A 65 14.59 3.28 9.04
C SER A 65 13.57 2.33 8.41
N VAL A 66 12.27 2.68 8.46
CA VAL A 66 11.21 1.89 7.81
C VAL A 66 11.42 1.83 6.30
N LEU A 67 11.69 2.97 5.66
CA LEU A 67 11.97 3.04 4.21
C LEU A 67 13.19 2.20 3.83
N THR A 68 14.28 2.25 4.61
CA THR A 68 15.47 1.43 4.39
C THR A 68 15.17 -0.06 4.51
N ARG A 69 14.39 -0.49 5.51
CA ARG A 69 13.98 -1.90 5.67
C ARG A 69 13.16 -2.40 4.48
N LEU A 70 12.21 -1.59 4.01
CA LEU A 70 11.42 -1.91 2.82
C LEU A 70 12.29 -1.98 1.56
N GLN A 71 13.21 -1.04 1.39
CA GLN A 71 14.12 -1.02 0.25
C GLN A 71 15.06 -2.23 0.22
N ALA A 72 15.52 -2.71 1.38
CA ALA A 72 16.36 -3.91 1.49
C ALA A 72 15.64 -5.17 0.97
N VAL A 73 14.31 -5.20 1.05
CA VAL A 73 13.48 -6.23 0.41
C VAL A 73 12.88 -5.75 -0.91
N ALA A 74 13.55 -4.87 -1.65
CA ALA A 74 13.15 -4.36 -2.97
C ALA A 74 11.70 -3.85 -3.04
N LEU A 75 11.21 -3.23 -1.98
CA LEU A 75 9.91 -2.56 -1.91
C LEU A 75 10.10 -1.07 -1.68
N LEU A 76 9.36 -0.25 -2.42
CA LEU A 76 9.39 1.20 -2.29
C LEU A 76 8.09 1.70 -1.68
N ALA A 77 8.21 2.48 -0.60
CA ALA A 77 7.12 3.26 -0.04
C ALA A 77 7.41 4.76 -0.21
N ARG A 78 6.38 5.59 -0.03
CA ARG A 78 6.53 7.03 -0.18
C ARG A 78 6.77 7.69 1.17
N ASP A 79 7.85 8.46 1.26
CA ASP A 79 8.15 9.29 2.42
C ASP A 79 7.15 10.45 2.53
N PHE A 80 6.54 10.58 3.71
CA PHE A 80 5.69 11.69 4.11
C PHE A 80 6.18 12.34 5.41
N SER A 81 7.38 11.97 5.88
CA SER A 81 7.97 12.55 7.08
C SER A 81 8.20 14.05 6.92
N GLY A 82 8.04 14.79 8.02
CA GLY A 82 8.21 16.25 8.04
C GLY A 82 7.09 17.05 7.37
N LYS A 83 6.05 16.40 6.81
CA LYS A 83 4.87 17.13 6.35
C LYS A 83 4.04 17.65 7.54
N PRO A 84 3.39 18.82 7.42
CA PRO A 84 2.54 19.35 8.48
C PRO A 84 1.54 18.30 8.97
N ALA A 85 1.46 18.13 10.30
CA ALA A 85 0.62 17.16 10.99
C ALA A 85 0.88 15.67 10.72
N LEU A 86 1.95 15.30 10.00
CA LEU A 86 2.23 13.90 9.64
C LEU A 86 3.48 13.30 10.28
N GLY A 87 4.29 14.09 11.01
CA GLY A 87 5.39 13.55 11.83
C GLY A 87 6.32 12.61 11.06
N GLU A 88 6.46 11.37 11.54
CA GLU A 88 7.24 10.27 10.94
C GLU A 88 6.36 9.38 10.04
N ALA A 89 5.61 9.97 9.11
CA ALA A 89 4.68 9.22 8.27
C ALA A 89 5.32 8.57 7.04
N VAL A 90 4.88 7.35 6.72
CA VAL A 90 5.18 6.64 5.48
C VAL A 90 3.88 6.21 4.81
N ARG A 91 3.73 6.45 3.51
CA ARG A 91 2.60 5.98 2.72
C ARG A 91 2.97 4.72 1.95
N LEU A 92 2.31 3.62 2.27
CA LEU A 92 2.54 2.30 1.69
C LEU A 92 1.39 1.92 0.74
N THR A 93 1.69 1.69 -0.53
CA THR A 93 0.70 1.15 -1.49
C THR A 93 0.41 -0.32 -1.19
N VAL A 94 -0.86 -0.73 -1.27
CA VAL A 94 -1.25 -2.14 -1.16
C VAL A 94 -0.87 -2.86 -2.45
N GLY A 95 0.02 -3.84 -2.35
CA GLY A 95 0.55 -4.60 -3.48
C GLY A 95 -0.16 -5.94 -3.70
N THR A 96 0.53 -6.87 -4.36
CA THR A 96 0.11 -8.28 -4.41
C THR A 96 0.27 -8.95 -3.05
N PRO A 97 -0.40 -10.09 -2.79
CA PRO A 97 -0.25 -10.82 -1.53
C PRO A 97 1.20 -11.13 -1.16
N GLU A 98 2.03 -11.47 -2.15
CA GLU A 98 3.45 -11.77 -1.99
C GLU A 98 4.26 -10.52 -1.61
N GLN A 99 3.96 -9.38 -2.22
CA GLN A 99 4.56 -8.10 -1.85
C GLN A 99 4.14 -7.68 -0.44
N ASN A 100 2.87 -7.84 -0.08
CA ASN A 100 2.34 -7.51 1.24
C ASN A 100 2.95 -8.42 2.32
N ASN A 101 3.16 -9.71 2.04
CA ASN A 101 3.86 -10.62 2.94
C ASN A 101 5.30 -10.16 3.20
N ARG A 102 6.02 -9.73 2.16
CA ARG A 102 7.39 -9.19 2.31
C ARG A 102 7.41 -7.92 3.15
N VAL A 103 6.40 -7.05 3.04
CA VAL A 103 6.23 -5.91 3.96
C VAL A 103 6.10 -6.40 5.40
N MET A 104 5.17 -7.32 5.66
CA MET A 104 4.89 -7.83 6.99
C MET A 104 6.15 -8.43 7.63
N THR A 105 6.92 -9.21 6.87
CA THR A 105 8.20 -9.76 7.30
C THR A 105 9.24 -8.67 7.56
N ALA A 106 9.44 -7.72 6.63
CA ALA A 106 10.45 -6.67 6.77
C ALA A 106 10.18 -5.73 7.95
N LEU A 107 8.91 -5.57 8.33
CA LEU A 107 8.46 -4.76 9.45
C LEU A 107 8.12 -5.61 10.68
N GLU A 108 8.56 -6.86 10.75
CA GLU A 108 8.47 -7.71 11.96
C GLU A 108 7.04 -7.76 12.54
N CYS A 109 6.03 -7.82 11.66
CA CYS A 109 4.64 -8.00 12.07
C CYS A 109 4.52 -9.43 12.61
N GLY A 110 4.43 -9.58 13.94
CA GLY A 110 4.42 -10.89 14.61
C GLY A 110 3.42 -11.88 13.98
N THR A 111 3.86 -13.13 13.87
CA THR A 111 3.03 -14.29 13.46
C THR A 111 1.96 -14.56 14.51
#